data_AF-A0A212DFE1-F1
#
_entry.id   AF-A0A212DFE1-F1
#
_cell.length_a   1.000
_cell.length_b   1.000
_cell.length_c   1.000
_cell.angle_alpha   90.00
_cell.angle_beta   90.00
_cell.angle_gamma   90.00
#
_symmetry.space_group_name_H-M   'P 1'
#
loop_
_entity.id
_entity.type
_entity.pdbx_description
1 polymer ?
#
loop_
_entity_poly.entity_id
_entity_poly.type
_entity_poly.pdbx_seq_one_letter_code
_entity_poly.pdbx_strand_id
1 'polypeptide(L)'
;VRLLAKKIIYSYLNLLVNSKNDLALAHILNIPDRGLGREAFTDLKHAAREKQMSIFLVATSFIRTIELGGKGYAPSPSDPLRAHIKGLSNFINFIDKLDEILGEISNP
;
A
#
# COMPACT_ATOMS: atom_id res chain seq x y z
N VAL A 1 15.27 9.74 -17.24
CA VAL A 1 15.40 9.48 -15.79
C VAL A 1 14.78 10.58 -14.92
N ARG A 2 15.21 11.85 -15.02
CA ARG A 2 14.72 12.96 -14.16
C ARG A 2 13.18 13.11 -14.11
N LEU A 3 12.50 13.04 -15.25
CA LEU A 3 11.04 13.14 -15.31
C LEU A 3 10.33 11.97 -14.61
N LEU A 4 10.86 10.75 -14.78
CA LEU A 4 10.31 9.55 -14.15
C LEU A 4 10.48 9.59 -12.63
N ALA A 5 11.67 9.98 -12.15
CA ALA A 5 11.92 10.17 -10.72
C ALA A 5 10.95 11.20 -10.11
N LYS A 6 10.76 12.35 -10.79
CA LYS A 6 9.79 13.38 -10.37
C LYS A 6 8.36 12.82 -10.29
N LYS A 7 7.95 12.01 -11.28
CA LYS A 7 6.63 11.35 -11.28
C LYS A 7 6.47 10.37 -10.10
N ILE A 8 7.48 9.56 -9.82
CA ILE A 8 7.47 8.60 -8.71
C ILE A 8 7.38 9.34 -7.37
N ILE A 9 8.24 10.33 -7.14
CA ILE A 9 8.25 11.14 -5.92
C ILE A 9 6.89 11.80 -5.71
N TYR A 10 6.32 12.45 -6.74
CA TYR A 10 4.99 13.03 -6.60
C TYR A 10 3.91 11.99 -6.36
N SER A 11 4.04 10.79 -6.90
CA SER A 11 3.05 9.73 -6.66
C SER A 11 3.11 9.26 -5.20
N TYR A 12 4.29 9.16 -4.59
CA TYR A 12 4.41 8.95 -3.14
C TYR A 12 3.72 10.07 -2.35
N LEU A 13 4.08 11.34 -2.62
CA LEU A 13 3.49 12.48 -1.91
C LEU A 13 1.97 12.56 -2.09
N ASN A 14 1.46 12.33 -3.31
CA ASN A 14 0.02 12.32 -3.58
C ASN A 14 -0.71 11.22 -2.82
N LEU A 15 -0.08 10.06 -2.60
CA LEU A 15 -0.70 8.98 -1.84
C LEU A 15 -0.77 9.33 -0.34
N LEU A 16 0.29 9.92 0.22
CA LEU A 16 0.35 10.35 1.62
C LEU A 16 -0.75 11.39 1.95
N VAL A 17 -0.93 12.39 1.07
CA VAL A 17 -1.97 13.41 1.27
C VAL A 17 -3.37 12.97 0.81
N ASN A 18 -3.47 11.92 -0.01
CA ASN A 18 -4.73 11.38 -0.51
C ASN A 18 -4.67 9.85 -0.64
N SER A 19 -5.07 9.18 0.43
CA SER A 19 -5.15 7.71 0.56
C SER A 19 -6.14 7.04 -0.40
N LYS A 20 -6.94 7.80 -1.15
CA LYS A 20 -7.86 7.30 -2.18
C LYS A 20 -7.31 7.41 -3.60
N ASN A 21 -6.06 7.86 -3.78
CA ASN A 21 -5.45 8.03 -5.09
C ASN A 21 -4.87 6.71 -5.64
N ASP A 22 -5.73 5.87 -6.21
CA ASP A 22 -5.34 4.57 -6.77
C ASP A 22 -4.37 4.70 -7.97
N LEU A 23 -4.40 5.82 -8.70
CA LEU A 23 -3.45 6.09 -9.78
C LEU A 23 -2.04 6.33 -9.23
N ALA A 24 -1.92 7.11 -8.15
CA ALA A 24 -0.65 7.33 -7.47
C ALA A 24 -0.10 6.00 -6.93
N LEU A 25 -0.95 5.18 -6.28
CA LEU A 25 -0.57 3.85 -5.81
C LEU A 25 -0.06 2.97 -6.96
N ALA A 26 -0.75 2.93 -8.09
CA ALA A 26 -0.34 2.13 -9.24
C ALA A 26 1.07 2.48 -9.76
N HIS A 27 1.49 3.75 -9.62
CA HIS A 27 2.84 4.17 -9.99
C HIS A 27 3.92 3.74 -9.01
N ILE A 28 3.60 3.49 -7.74
CA ILE A 28 4.60 3.33 -6.68
C ILE A 28 4.58 1.98 -5.97
N LEU A 29 3.52 1.19 -6.14
CA LEU A 29 3.31 -0.10 -5.46
C LEU A 29 4.56 -0.98 -5.53
N ASN A 30 5.15 -1.09 -6.72
CA ASN A 30 6.35 -1.89 -6.97
C ASN A 30 7.59 -1.06 -7.37
N ILE A 31 7.67 0.19 -6.94
CA ILE A 31 8.85 1.04 -7.17
C ILE A 31 9.32 1.65 -5.84
N PRO A 32 10.48 1.26 -5.27
CA PRO A 32 11.39 0.21 -5.74
C PRO A 32 10.72 -1.17 -5.80
N ASP A 33 11.36 -2.13 -6.47
CA ASP A 33 10.82 -3.49 -6.60
C ASP A 33 10.58 -4.14 -5.23
N ARG A 34 9.38 -4.68 -5.06
CA ARG A 34 8.87 -5.36 -3.86
C ARG A 34 8.29 -6.74 -4.17
N GLY A 35 8.40 -7.22 -5.41
CA GLY A 35 7.71 -8.42 -5.87
C GLY A 35 6.20 -8.24 -6.04
N LEU A 36 5.69 -7.01 -6.05
CA LEU A 36 4.28 -6.69 -6.23
C LEU A 36 3.95 -6.46 -7.72
N GLY A 37 4.04 -7.54 -8.49
CA GLY A 37 3.77 -7.51 -9.92
C GLY A 37 2.29 -7.31 -10.28
N ARG A 38 1.95 -7.63 -11.54
CA ARG A 38 0.58 -7.50 -12.08
C ARG A 38 -0.46 -8.30 -11.28
N GLU A 39 -0.10 -9.50 -10.83
CA GLU A 39 -0.98 -10.36 -10.03
C GLU A 39 -1.34 -9.70 -8.70
N ALA A 40 -0.36 -9.24 -7.93
CA ALA A 40 -0.57 -8.51 -6.68
C ALA A 40 -1.49 -7.29 -6.85
N PHE A 41 -1.29 -6.51 -7.92
CA PHE A 41 -2.16 -5.37 -8.23
C PHE A 41 -3.58 -5.82 -8.58
N THR A 42 -3.73 -6.94 -9.28
CA THR A 42 -5.04 -7.48 -9.69
C THR A 42 -5.81 -7.96 -8.46
N ASP A 43 -5.18 -8.72 -7.57
CA ASP A 43 -5.78 -9.21 -6.33
C ASP A 43 -6.22 -8.04 -5.42
N LEU A 44 -5.34 -7.05 -5.28
CA LEU A 44 -5.65 -5.81 -4.55
C LEU A 44 -6.85 -5.06 -5.15
N LYS A 45 -6.90 -4.93 -6.48
CA LYS A 45 -8.00 -4.26 -7.18
C LYS A 45 -9.33 -5.01 -7.01
N HIS A 46 -9.31 -6.35 -7.05
CA HIS A 46 -10.49 -7.16 -6.79
C HIS A 46 -10.98 -6.98 -5.35
N ALA A 47 -10.09 -7.10 -4.37
CA ALA A 47 -10.40 -6.91 -2.96
C ALA A 47 -10.92 -5.48 -2.66
N ALA A 48 -10.34 -4.46 -3.30
CA ALA A 48 -10.79 -3.06 -3.22
C ALA A 48 -12.22 -2.89 -3.73
N ARG A 49 -12.54 -3.49 -4.87
CA ARG A 49 -13.89 -3.46 -5.45
C ARG A 49 -14.92 -4.15 -4.54
N GLU A 50 -14.58 -5.33 -4.02
CA GLU A 50 -15.48 -6.09 -3.12
C GLU A 50 -15.76 -5.33 -1.82
N LYS A 51 -14.73 -4.70 -1.25
CA LYS A 51 -14.82 -3.97 0.02
C LYS A 51 -15.29 -2.52 -0.14
N GLN A 52 -15.48 -2.04 -1.38
CA GLN A 52 -15.78 -0.64 -1.70
C GLN A 52 -14.78 0.36 -1.07
N MET A 53 -13.49 -0.01 -1.07
CA MET A 53 -12.39 0.78 -0.50
C MET A 53 -11.38 1.14 -1.59
N SER A 54 -10.52 2.13 -1.34
CA SER A 54 -9.36 2.34 -2.21
C SER A 54 -8.37 1.18 -2.10
N ILE A 55 -7.55 0.98 -3.12
CA ILE A 55 -6.55 -0.08 -3.13
C ILE A 55 -5.59 0.06 -1.95
N PHE A 56 -5.20 1.30 -1.64
CA PHE A 56 -4.29 1.57 -0.54
C PHE A 56 -4.90 1.22 0.82
N LEU A 57 -6.17 1.56 1.04
CA LEU A 57 -6.86 1.24 2.28
C LEU A 57 -7.06 -0.28 2.45
N VAL A 58 -7.28 -1.02 1.37
CA VAL A 58 -7.32 -2.50 1.41
C VAL A 58 -5.96 -3.08 1.77
N ALA A 59 -4.88 -2.64 1.12
CA ALA A 59 -3.53 -3.10 1.42
C ALA A 59 -3.17 -2.82 2.89
N THR A 60 -3.45 -1.60 3.36
CA THR A 60 -3.22 -1.19 4.75
C THR A 60 -4.02 -2.05 5.71
N SER A 61 -5.34 -2.14 5.53
CA SER A 61 -6.22 -2.93 6.40
C SER A 61 -5.80 -4.41 6.47
N PHE A 62 -5.46 -5.01 5.32
CA PHE A 62 -4.98 -6.39 5.27
C PHE A 62 -3.69 -6.56 6.08
N ILE A 63 -2.68 -5.71 5.88
CA ILE A 63 -1.41 -5.80 6.63
C ILE A 63 -1.61 -5.55 8.12
N ARG A 64 -2.39 -4.54 8.52
CA ARG A 64 -2.71 -4.28 9.93
C ARG A 64 -3.40 -5.48 10.58
N THR A 65 -4.28 -6.15 9.86
CA THR A 65 -4.97 -7.34 10.35
C THR A 65 -4.00 -8.51 10.57
N ILE A 66 -3.00 -8.67 9.70
CA ILE A 66 -1.93 -9.66 9.88
C ILE A 66 -1.07 -9.30 11.11
N GLU A 67 -0.72 -8.02 11.29
CA GLU A 67 0.13 -7.53 12.38
C GLU A 67 -0.55 -7.62 13.75
N LEU A 68 -1.86 -7.35 13.84
CA LEU A 68 -2.64 -7.52 15.08
C LEU A 68 -2.66 -8.97 15.56
N GLY A 69 -2.57 -9.93 14.63
CA GLY A 69 -2.57 -11.36 14.93
C GLY A 69 -3.88 -11.87 15.53
N GLY A 70 -3.86 -13.12 15.99
CA GLY A 70 -5.01 -13.79 16.62
C GLY A 70 -6.04 -14.38 15.64
N LYS A 71 -6.73 -15.44 16.07
CA LYS A 71 -7.66 -16.20 15.23
C LYS A 71 -8.93 -15.42 14.82
N GLY A 72 -9.30 -14.39 15.59
CA GLY A 72 -10.53 -13.60 15.35
C GLY A 72 -10.39 -12.53 14.27
N TYR A 73 -9.17 -12.07 13.99
CA TYR A 73 -8.90 -11.03 13.01
C TYR A 73 -8.24 -11.57 11.74
N ALA A 74 -7.46 -12.66 11.86
CA ALA A 74 -6.68 -13.20 10.75
C ALA A 74 -7.50 -13.35 9.45
N PRO A 75 -7.03 -12.77 8.32
CA PRO A 75 -7.66 -12.99 7.02
C PRO A 75 -7.74 -14.47 6.69
N SER A 76 -8.74 -14.87 5.90
CA SER A 76 -8.92 -16.26 5.49
C SER A 76 -7.60 -16.86 4.98
N PRO A 77 -7.28 -18.13 5.30
CA PRO A 77 -6.15 -18.84 4.68
C PRO A 77 -6.19 -18.85 3.15
N SER A 78 -7.39 -18.73 2.56
CA SER A 78 -7.62 -18.66 1.12
C SER A 78 -7.63 -17.22 0.56
N ASP A 79 -7.37 -16.20 1.38
CA ASP A 79 -7.32 -14.81 0.91
C ASP A 79 -6.15 -14.64 -0.08
N PRO A 80 -6.40 -14.22 -1.34
CA PRO A 80 -5.37 -14.13 -2.37
C PRO A 80 -4.24 -13.15 -2.01
N LEU A 81 -4.51 -12.15 -1.16
CA LEU A 81 -3.48 -11.20 -0.70
C LEU A 81 -2.41 -11.86 0.18
N ARG A 82 -2.67 -13.08 0.70
CA ARG A 82 -1.66 -13.84 1.45
C ARG A 82 -0.41 -14.17 0.64
N ALA A 83 -0.54 -14.33 -0.69
CA ALA A 83 0.61 -14.57 -1.56
C ALA A 83 1.59 -13.37 -1.59
N HIS A 84 1.10 -12.17 -1.23
CA HIS A 84 1.83 -10.91 -1.41
C HIS A 84 2.26 -10.26 -0.09
N ILE A 85 2.12 -10.95 1.05
CA ILE A 85 2.34 -10.38 2.40
C ILE A 85 3.69 -9.66 2.51
N LYS A 86 4.78 -10.28 2.05
CA LYS A 86 6.12 -9.70 2.16
C LYS A 86 6.23 -8.37 1.43
N GLY A 87 5.77 -8.32 0.17
CA GLY A 87 5.81 -7.11 -0.63
C GLY A 87 4.89 -6.01 -0.10
N LEU A 88 3.67 -6.39 0.31
CA LEU A 88 2.70 -5.47 0.89
C LEU A 88 3.17 -4.91 2.23
N SER A 89 3.75 -5.73 3.11
CA SER A 89 4.34 -5.26 4.38
C SER A 89 5.47 -4.27 4.12
N ASN A 90 6.36 -4.57 3.16
CA ASN A 90 7.43 -3.64 2.77
C ASN A 90 6.90 -2.32 2.22
N PHE A 91 5.79 -2.35 1.47
CA PHE A 91 5.16 -1.15 0.94
C PHE A 91 4.51 -0.31 2.04
N ILE A 92 3.68 -0.94 2.88
CA ILE A 92 2.96 -0.26 3.97
C ILE A 92 3.94 0.32 4.99
N ASN A 93 4.92 -0.46 5.46
CA ASN A 93 5.92 0.03 6.42
C ASN A 93 6.77 1.17 5.86
N PHE A 94 6.97 1.22 4.53
CA PHE A 94 7.66 2.34 3.90
C PHE A 94 6.81 3.60 3.89
N ILE A 95 5.50 3.48 3.58
CA ILE A 95 4.56 4.59 3.64
C ILE A 95 4.44 5.12 5.07
N ASP A 96 4.34 4.24 6.07
CA ASP A 96 4.27 4.63 7.48
C ASP A 96 5.47 5.48 7.91
N LYS A 97 6.68 5.09 7.49
CA LYS A 97 7.91 5.87 7.75
C LYS A 97 7.88 7.24 7.09
N LEU A 98 7.31 7.35 5.89
CA LEU A 98 7.16 8.65 5.23
C LEU A 98 6.15 9.53 5.97
N ASP A 99 5.02 8.97 6.41
CA ASP A 99 4.03 9.67 7.23
C ASP A 99 4.62 10.11 8.59
N GLU A 100 5.43 9.27 9.24
CA GLU A 100 6.17 9.61 10.46
C GLU A 100 7.10 10.80 10.24
N ILE A 101 7.95 10.74 9.22
CA ILE A 101 8.88 11.84 8.87
C ILE A 101 8.11 13.14 8.58
N LEU A 102 6.97 13.08 7.89
CA LEU A 102 6.15 14.25 7.62
C LEU A 102 5.44 14.79 8.87
N GLY A 103 5.04 13.91 9.78
CA GLY A 103 4.37 14.26 11.04
C GLY A 103 5.30 14.81 12.12
N GLU A 104 6.58 14.43 12.10
CA GLU A 104 7.61 14.95 13.02
C GLU A 104 7.99 16.42 12.75
N ILE A 105 7.61 16.95 11.58
CA ILE A 105 7.83 18.36 11.24
C ILE A 105 6.85 19.21 12.07
N SER A 106 7.32 19.67 13.24
CA SER A 106 6.57 20.55 14.14
C SER A 106 6.31 21.90 13.49
N ASN A 107 5.11 22.11 12.94
CA ASN A 107 4.62 23.33 12.28
C ASN A 107 5.50 23.86 11.10
N PRO A 108 4.89 24.22 9.95
CA PRO A 108 5.61 24.91 8.88
C PRO A 108 6.13 26.30 9.29
#